data_AF-G4YF48-F1
#
_entry.id   AF-G4YF48-F1
#
_cell.length_a   1.000
_cell.length_b   1.000
_cell.length_c   1.000
_cell.angle_alpha   90.00
_cell.angle_beta   90.00
_cell.angle_gamma   90.00
#
_symmetry.space_group_name_H-M   'P 1'
#
loop_
_entity.id
_entity.type
_entity.pdbx_description
1 polymer ?
#
loop_
_entity_poly.entity_id
_entity_poly.type
_entity_poly.pdbx_seq_one_letter_code
_entity_poly.pdbx_strand_id
1 'polypeptide(L)'
;MILKLNKLGKSTANELQQLANQLNVHIDGILDFRNIRAPLGNGSYIILLRLDSGVGHWVCVCNNEYFDSMGLGPPRILGDMKCNNKQFQGTYDNYCGLWSLLYLYSKQHNQPDIFRNFYDLNTEVSRR
;
A
#
# COMPACT_ATOMS: atom_id res chain seq x y z
N MET A 1 -22.17 9.49 -3.30
CA MET A 1 -21.55 9.07 -4.59
C MET A 1 -20.92 7.71 -4.38
N ILE A 2 -21.36 6.68 -5.10
CA ILE A 2 -20.82 5.31 -4.97
C ILE A 2 -19.58 5.23 -5.86
N LEU A 3 -18.42 4.91 -5.27
CA LEU A 3 -17.19 4.71 -6.03
C LEU A 3 -17.31 3.44 -6.86
N LYS A 4 -17.22 3.55 -8.20
CA LYS A 4 -17.08 2.39 -9.08
C LYS A 4 -15.60 2.24 -9.43
N LEU A 5 -14.95 1.21 -8.88
CA LEU A 5 -13.57 0.86 -9.24
C LEU A 5 -13.53 0.35 -10.68
N ASN A 6 -12.71 0.96 -11.53
CA ASN A 6 -12.80 0.80 -12.99
C ASN A 6 -12.32 -0.55 -13.55
N LYS A 7 -11.87 -1.48 -12.71
CA LYS A 7 -11.57 -2.90 -13.00
C LYS A 7 -11.36 -3.56 -11.64
N LEU A 8 -11.96 -4.73 -11.39
CA LEU A 8 -11.87 -5.43 -10.10
C LEU A 8 -10.41 -5.45 -9.57
N GLY A 9 -10.14 -4.64 -8.55
CA GLY A 9 -8.85 -4.50 -7.87
C GLY A 9 -7.99 -3.30 -8.28
N LYS A 10 -7.76 -3.07 -9.58
CA LYS A 10 -6.79 -2.05 -10.03
C LYS A 10 -7.28 -0.64 -9.68
N SER A 11 -6.46 0.09 -8.93
CA SER A 11 -6.76 1.45 -8.51
C SER A 11 -5.86 2.48 -9.19
N THR A 12 -6.44 3.61 -9.55
CA THR A 12 -5.76 4.85 -9.94
C THR A 12 -5.53 5.73 -8.71
N ALA A 13 -4.61 6.71 -8.80
CA ALA A 13 -4.39 7.69 -7.73
C ALA A 13 -5.69 8.42 -7.32
N ASN A 14 -6.51 8.81 -8.31
CA ASN A 14 -7.76 9.50 -8.05
C ASN A 14 -8.79 8.61 -7.33
N GLU A 15 -8.92 7.33 -7.70
CA GLU A 15 -9.79 6.38 -6.99
C GLU A 15 -9.33 6.18 -5.53
N LEU A 16 -8.01 6.06 -5.30
CA LEU A 16 -7.46 5.92 -3.95
C LEU A 16 -7.74 7.17 -3.10
N GLN A 17 -7.54 8.37 -3.65
CA GLN A 17 -7.83 9.62 -2.94
C GLN A 17 -9.32 9.76 -2.62
N GLN A 18 -10.20 9.45 -3.58
CA GLN A 18 -11.65 9.53 -3.36
C GLN A 18 -12.10 8.53 -2.29
N LEU A 19 -11.57 7.30 -2.31
CA LEU A 19 -11.89 6.30 -1.29
C LEU A 19 -11.32 6.69 0.08
N ALA A 20 -10.11 7.24 0.14
CA ALA A 20 -9.53 7.75 1.37
C ALA A 20 -10.41 8.83 2.01
N ASN A 21 -10.88 9.78 1.20
CA ASN A 21 -11.81 10.82 1.66
C ASN A 21 -13.13 10.23 2.20
N GLN A 22 -13.66 9.18 1.57
CA GLN A 22 -14.87 8.50 2.03
C GLN A 22 -14.67 7.77 3.37
N LEU A 23 -13.48 7.19 3.58
CA LEU A 23 -13.12 6.44 4.77
C LEU A 23 -12.54 7.32 5.89
N ASN A 24 -12.47 8.64 5.69
CA ASN A 24 -11.79 9.58 6.58
C ASN A 24 -10.34 9.13 6.87
N VAL A 25 -9.61 8.81 5.80
CA VAL A 25 -8.17 8.48 5.83
C VAL A 25 -7.41 9.66 5.24
N HIS A 26 -6.52 10.24 6.04
CA HIS A 26 -5.64 11.32 5.63
C HIS A 26 -4.47 10.79 4.78
N ILE A 27 -4.16 11.47 3.69
CA ILE A 27 -3.01 11.17 2.83
C ILE A 27 -2.26 12.48 2.59
N ASP A 28 -1.01 12.55 3.06
CA ASP A 28 -0.11 13.70 2.86
C ASP A 28 0.38 13.80 1.41
N GLY A 29 0.44 12.67 0.69
CA GLY A 29 0.73 12.67 -0.73
C GLY A 29 0.56 11.31 -1.41
N ILE A 30 0.11 11.37 -2.67
CA ILE A 30 0.17 10.23 -3.60
C ILE A 30 1.32 10.50 -4.57
N LEU A 31 2.38 9.71 -4.46
CA LEU A 31 3.68 9.99 -5.07
C LEU A 31 4.00 8.97 -6.16
N ASP A 32 4.69 9.42 -7.22
CA ASP A 32 5.40 8.53 -8.14
C ASP A 32 6.83 8.32 -7.61
N PHE A 33 7.23 7.06 -7.41
CA PHE A 33 8.54 6.72 -6.84
C PHE A 33 9.71 7.37 -7.61
N ARG A 34 9.57 7.55 -8.93
CA ARG A 34 10.62 8.14 -9.79
C ARG A 34 10.90 9.60 -9.44
N ASN A 35 10.00 10.27 -8.73
CA ASN A 35 10.11 11.66 -8.32
C ASN A 35 10.62 11.82 -6.88
N ILE A 36 10.77 10.72 -6.13
CA ILE A 36 11.31 10.75 -4.77
C ILE A 36 12.84 10.85 -4.87
N ARG A 37 13.41 11.82 -4.16
CA ARG A 37 14.84 12.16 -4.18
C ARG A 37 15.51 12.14 -2.80
N ALA A 38 14.71 12.03 -1.74
CA ALA A 38 15.15 11.99 -0.35
C ALA A 38 14.19 11.11 0.46
N PRO A 39 14.61 10.63 1.64
CA PRO A 39 13.74 9.89 2.55
C PRO A 39 12.45 10.65 2.85
N LEU A 40 11.36 9.91 3.02
CA LEU A 40 10.08 10.48 3.43
C LEU A 40 10.11 10.75 4.94
N GLY A 41 9.56 11.89 5.36
CA GLY A 41 9.40 12.21 6.78
C GLY A 41 8.20 11.51 7.41
N ASN A 42 7.84 11.95 8.62
CA ASN A 42 6.59 11.52 9.26
C ASN A 42 5.39 11.97 8.41
N GLY A 43 4.42 11.07 8.24
CA GLY A 43 3.25 11.30 7.40
C GLY A 43 2.67 9.99 6.85
N SER A 44 1.57 10.11 6.12
CA SER A 44 0.86 9.05 5.43
C SER A 44 0.95 9.25 3.91
N TYR A 45 1.72 8.41 3.24
CA TYR A 45 1.97 8.51 1.80
C TYR A 45 1.52 7.24 1.09
N ILE A 46 0.92 7.38 -0.09
CA ILE A 46 0.75 6.28 -1.04
C ILE A 46 1.77 6.48 -2.16
N ILE A 47 2.53 5.45 -2.50
CA ILE A 47 3.63 5.53 -3.45
C ILE A 47 3.39 4.53 -4.58
N LEU A 48 3.47 5.01 -5.81
CA LEU A 48 3.48 4.15 -6.99
C LEU A 48 4.90 3.75 -7.33
N LEU A 49 5.25 2.49 -7.08
CA LEU A 49 6.47 1.88 -7.57
C LEU A 49 6.24 1.52 -9.04
N ARG A 50 6.94 2.18 -9.96
CA ARG A 50 6.90 1.83 -11.39
C ARG A 50 8.21 1.17 -11.79
N LEU A 51 8.10 0.01 -12.45
CA LEU A 51 9.21 -0.57 -13.19
C LEU A 51 9.25 -0.02 -14.62
N ASP A 52 8.08 0.29 -15.20
CA ASP A 52 7.92 0.85 -16.55
C ASP A 52 6.66 1.76 -16.67
N SER A 53 6.32 2.19 -17.90
CA SER A 53 5.22 3.11 -18.18
C SER A 53 3.81 2.52 -18.07
N GLY A 54 3.65 1.19 -17.90
CA GLY A 54 2.34 0.51 -17.89
C GLY A 54 2.07 -0.32 -16.63
N VAL A 55 3.11 -0.78 -15.95
CA VAL A 55 3.04 -1.64 -14.77
C VAL A 55 3.53 -0.87 -13.55
N GLY A 56 2.70 -0.85 -12.51
CA GLY A 56 3.02 -0.20 -11.26
C GLY A 56 2.38 -0.90 -10.08
N HIS A 57 3.05 -0.83 -8.95
CA HIS A 57 2.67 -1.43 -7.69
C HIS A 57 2.49 -0.34 -6.64
N TRP A 58 1.34 -0.32 -5.98
CA TRP A 58 1.05 0.64 -4.92
C TRP A 58 1.54 0.10 -3.58
N VAL A 59 2.25 0.95 -2.86
CA VAL A 59 2.69 0.73 -1.48
C VAL A 59 2.34 1.96 -0.64
N CYS A 60 2.43 1.87 0.68
CA CYS A 60 2.25 3.05 1.52
C CYS A 60 3.30 3.15 2.62
N VAL A 61 3.44 4.37 3.13
CA VAL A 61 4.22 4.70 4.31
C VAL A 61 3.29 5.39 5.30
N CYS A 62 3.36 5.02 6.58
CA CYS A 62 2.68 5.70 7.67
C CYS A 62 3.67 5.86 8.83
N ASN A 63 4.09 7.10 9.14
CA ASN A 63 4.97 7.43 10.25
C ASN A 63 6.23 6.53 10.34
N ASN A 64 7.02 6.48 9.27
CA ASN A 64 8.22 5.62 9.11
C ASN A 64 7.96 4.10 9.16
N GLU A 65 6.72 3.67 9.01
CA GLU A 65 6.38 2.28 8.74
C GLU A 65 5.99 2.11 7.27
N TYR A 66 6.70 1.26 6.55
CA TYR A 66 6.44 0.90 5.18
C TYR A 66 5.53 -0.33 5.10
N PHE A 67 4.56 -0.30 4.20
CA PHE A 67 3.69 -1.44 3.95
C PHE A 67 3.69 -1.79 2.46
N ASP A 68 3.97 -3.05 2.19
CA ASP A 68 3.79 -3.68 0.90
C ASP A 68 2.91 -4.92 1.06
N SER A 69 1.77 -4.93 0.38
CA SER A 69 0.86 -6.08 0.33
C SER A 69 1.50 -7.40 -0.14
N MET A 70 2.65 -7.35 -0.83
CA MET A 70 3.45 -8.50 -1.24
C MET A 70 4.52 -8.91 -0.21
N GLY A 71 4.65 -8.20 0.91
CA GLY A 71 5.61 -8.49 1.99
C GLY A 71 7.06 -8.12 1.66
N LEU A 72 7.29 -7.26 0.66
CA LEU A 72 8.63 -6.81 0.28
C LEU A 72 9.05 -5.59 1.12
N GLY A 73 10.36 -5.48 1.37
CA GLY A 73 10.93 -4.35 2.10
C GLY A 73 10.99 -3.05 1.26
N PRO A 74 11.15 -1.89 1.91
CA PRO A 74 11.18 -0.59 1.24
C PRO A 74 12.39 -0.45 0.31
N PRO A 75 12.26 0.28 -0.82
CA PRO A 75 13.41 0.76 -1.56
C PRO A 75 14.32 1.63 -0.68
N ARG A 76 15.64 1.45 -0.78
CA ARG A 76 16.64 2.14 0.07
C ARG A 76 16.50 3.66 0.13
N ILE A 77 16.08 4.29 -0.97
CA ILE A 77 15.91 5.75 -1.05
C ILE A 77 14.82 6.28 -0.09
N LEU A 78 13.87 5.42 0.32
CA LEU A 78 12.85 5.81 1.29
C LEU A 78 13.41 5.86 2.73
N GLY A 79 14.55 5.24 2.99
CA GLY A 79 15.19 5.14 4.30
C GLY A 79 14.95 3.80 5.00
N ASP A 80 15.52 3.66 6.21
CA ASP A 80 15.35 2.47 7.04
C ASP A 80 14.01 2.53 7.79
N MET A 81 13.02 1.83 7.25
CA MET A 81 11.65 1.78 7.78
C MET A 81 11.32 0.39 8.31
N LYS A 82 10.49 0.32 9.36
CA LYS A 82 9.85 -0.94 9.73
C LYS A 82 8.92 -1.36 8.60
N CYS A 83 8.87 -2.66 8.30
CA CYS A 83 7.98 -3.17 7.26
C CYS A 83 7.30 -4.49 7.67
N ASN A 84 6.18 -4.78 7.01
CA ASN A 84 5.55 -6.09 7.13
C ASN A 84 6.35 -7.14 6.35
N ASN A 85 6.44 -8.33 6.91
CA ASN A 85 7.00 -9.52 6.26
C ASN A 85 5.91 -10.45 5.69
N LYS A 86 4.65 -10.26 6.10
CA LYS A 86 3.50 -11.05 5.66
C LYS A 86 3.06 -10.66 4.25
N GLN A 87 2.83 -11.66 3.39
CA GLN A 87 2.27 -11.48 2.06
C GLN A 87 0.75 -11.61 2.12
N PHE A 88 0.04 -10.54 1.76
CA PHE A 88 -1.44 -10.46 1.77
C PHE A 88 -2.07 -10.64 0.38
N GLN A 89 -1.29 -10.45 -0.69
CA GLN A 89 -1.75 -10.66 -2.06
C GLN A 89 -0.70 -11.36 -2.92
N GLY A 90 -1.15 -12.05 -3.97
CA GLY A 90 -0.28 -12.65 -4.98
C GLY A 90 0.38 -11.59 -5.87
N THR A 91 1.47 -11.98 -6.54
CA THR A 91 2.24 -11.09 -7.44
C THR A 91 1.44 -10.59 -8.63
N TYR A 92 0.43 -11.35 -9.08
CA TYR A 92 -0.40 -11.02 -10.24
C TYR A 92 -1.76 -10.40 -9.87
N ASP A 93 -2.00 -10.19 -8.58
CA ASP A 93 -3.22 -9.55 -8.09
C ASP A 93 -3.14 -8.03 -8.26
N ASN A 94 -4.30 -7.39 -8.38
CA ASN A 94 -4.40 -5.96 -8.68
C ASN A 94 -4.82 -5.11 -7.46
N TYR A 95 -4.83 -5.68 -6.25
CA TYR A 95 -5.42 -5.05 -5.05
C TYR A 95 -4.45 -4.20 -4.22
N CYS A 96 -3.20 -4.00 -4.65
CA CYS A 96 -2.15 -3.37 -3.83
C CYS A 96 -2.50 -1.95 -3.36
N GLY A 97 -3.24 -1.19 -4.17
CA GLY A 97 -3.72 0.14 -3.79
C GLY A 97 -4.75 0.09 -2.66
N LEU A 98 -5.68 -0.87 -2.71
CA LEU A 98 -6.69 -1.06 -1.67
C LEU A 98 -6.07 -1.58 -0.38
N TRP A 99 -5.09 -2.50 -0.47
CA TRP A 99 -4.31 -2.95 0.69
C TRP A 99 -3.54 -1.81 1.34
N SER A 100 -2.90 -0.96 0.53
CA SER A 100 -2.20 0.24 1.01
C SER A 100 -3.14 1.16 1.77
N LEU A 101 -4.35 1.39 1.25
CA LEU A 101 -5.35 2.22 1.92
C LEU A 101 -5.91 1.58 3.18
N LEU A 102 -6.16 0.27 3.19
CA LEU A 102 -6.60 -0.48 4.37
C LEU A 102 -5.55 -0.40 5.50
N TYR A 103 -4.26 -0.44 5.15
CA TYR A 103 -3.19 -0.27 6.11
C TYR A 103 -3.23 1.13 6.75
N LEU A 104 -3.31 2.18 5.93
CA LEU A 104 -3.43 3.55 6.43
C LEU A 104 -4.67 3.72 7.32
N TYR A 105 -5.82 3.18 6.89
CA TYR A 105 -7.05 3.17 7.68
C TYR A 105 -6.82 2.52 9.05
N SER A 106 -6.24 1.32 9.09
CA SER A 106 -6.00 0.59 10.35
C SER A 106 -5.12 1.38 11.32
N LYS A 107 -4.11 2.10 10.81
CA LYS A 107 -3.19 2.91 11.62
C LYS A 107 -3.88 4.16 12.15
N GLN A 108 -4.58 4.89 11.29
CA GLN A 108 -5.20 6.17 11.64
C GLN A 108 -6.45 6.03 12.51
N HIS A 109 -7.17 4.90 12.40
CA HIS A 109 -8.36 4.60 13.19
C HIS A 109 -8.07 3.71 14.41
N ASN A 110 -6.80 3.39 14.67
CA ASN A 110 -6.36 2.52 15.76
C ASN A 110 -7.03 1.13 15.74
N GLN A 111 -7.10 0.51 14.55
CA GLN A 111 -7.68 -0.82 14.31
C GLN A 111 -6.65 -1.81 13.73
N PRO A 112 -5.52 -2.07 14.41
CA PRO A 112 -4.47 -2.97 13.90
C PRO A 112 -4.96 -4.42 13.74
N ASP A 113 -5.96 -4.85 14.52
CA ASP A 113 -6.50 -6.21 14.50
C ASP A 113 -7.17 -6.60 13.17
N ILE A 114 -7.51 -5.63 12.31
CA ILE A 114 -8.01 -5.89 10.95
C ILE A 114 -7.08 -6.88 10.23
N PHE A 115 -5.76 -6.74 10.39
CA PHE A 115 -4.78 -7.56 9.68
C PHE A 115 -4.55 -8.96 10.28
N ARG A 116 -5.04 -9.21 11.50
CA ARG A 116 -4.73 -10.41 12.29
C ARG A 116 -5.21 -11.69 11.62
N ASN A 117 -6.39 -11.67 11.00
CA ASN A 117 -7.06 -12.87 10.50
C ASN A 117 -6.87 -13.13 9.00
N PHE A 118 -6.13 -12.27 8.29
CA PHE A 118 -5.78 -12.56 6.90
C PHE A 118 -4.75 -13.70 6.83
N TYR A 119 -4.75 -14.48 5.76
CA TYR A 119 -3.73 -15.51 5.55
C TYR A 119 -2.39 -14.89 5.17
N ASP A 120 -1.28 -15.53 5.53
CA ASP A 120 0.05 -15.21 5.02
C ASP A 120 0.36 -16.12 3.85
N LEU A 121 0.35 -15.56 2.64
CA LEU A 121 0.56 -16.31 1.40
C LEU A 121 2.00 -16.83 1.26
N ASN A 122 2.96 -16.31 2.04
CA ASN A 122 4.31 -16.88 2.10
C ASN A 122 4.29 -18.33 2.59
N THR A 123 3.33 -18.69 3.45
CA THR A 123 3.26 -20.03 4.06
C THR A 123 2.77 -21.10 3.08
N GLU A 124 2.10 -20.73 1.99
CA GLU A 124 1.55 -21.66 1.00
C GLU A 124 2.59 -22.20 0.00
N VAL A 125 3.75 -21.55 -0.15
CA VAL A 125 4.80 -21.97 -1.10
C VAL A 125 5.58 -23.20 -0.58
N SER A 126 5.44 -23.55 0.69
CA SER A 126 6.18 -24.64 1.35
C SER A 126 5.52 -26.03 1.27
N ARG A 127 4.44 -26.20 0.49
CA ARG A 127 3.73 -27.49 0.32
C ARG A 127 3.62 -27.95 -1.14
N ARG A 128 4.73 -27.93 -1.87
CA ARG A 128 4.84 -28.64 -3.17
C ARG A 128 6.00 -29.62 -3.14
#